data_AF-A0A1M5F2Y6-F1
#
_entry.id   AF-A0A1M5F2Y6-F1
#
_cell.length_a   1.000
_cell.length_b   1.000
_cell.length_c   1.000
_cell.angle_alpha   90.00
_cell.angle_beta   90.00
_cell.angle_gamma   90.00
#
_symmetry.space_group_name_H-M   'P 1'
#
loop_
_entity.id
_entity.type
_entity.pdbx_description
1 polymer ?
#
loop_
_entity_poly.entity_id
_entity_poly.type
_entity_poly.pdbx_seq_one_letter_code
_entity_poly.pdbx_strand_id
1 'polypeptide(L)'
;MQKELEKRAQDVNEKCPIIIDQTIRLDSCEVLPDNTFQYNYTFLFIDATKIDREEFKEEMKDVLLFNLQNNEELKRLTEKDVNFVYCCKDENGKPLGRLTITPEDYKNPINDPKLRERHLGNGNVEKVLKEMVKKTKQQLPLFTEGSGISLIDCKTYQKTLEYTTKLLNEDVARFDSIYFKSTNTPIVVDTLKHNPEMKYLADHGVTISYEYLDKNNKYLCTITILPEEYA
;
A
#
# COMPACT_ATOMS: atom_id res chain seq x y z
N MET A 1 -28.23 -4.75 20.34
CA MET A 1 -27.08 -4.61 19.42
C MET A 1 -25.99 -3.77 20.08
N GLN A 2 -26.26 -2.55 20.54
CA GLN A 2 -25.33 -1.66 21.27
C GLN A 2 -24.32 -2.36 22.21
N LYS A 3 -24.78 -3.08 23.25
CA LYS A 3 -23.90 -3.77 24.22
C LYS A 3 -22.94 -4.79 23.58
N GLU A 4 -23.36 -5.43 22.50
CA GLU A 4 -22.52 -6.38 21.80
C GLU A 4 -21.46 -5.67 20.96
N LEU A 5 -21.80 -4.52 20.36
CA LEU A 5 -20.82 -3.65 19.73
C LEU A 5 -19.80 -3.16 20.76
N GLU A 6 -20.26 -2.77 21.95
CA GLU A 6 -19.38 -2.28 23.03
C GLU A 6 -18.38 -3.35 23.44
N LYS A 7 -18.85 -4.59 23.62
CA LYS A 7 -17.98 -5.74 23.87
C LYS A 7 -16.99 -5.97 22.72
N ARG A 8 -17.47 -5.95 21.47
CA ARG A 8 -16.59 -6.10 20.30
C ARG A 8 -15.52 -5.01 20.23
N ALA A 9 -15.86 -3.77 20.53
CA ALA A 9 -14.90 -2.68 20.57
C ALA A 9 -13.85 -2.89 21.66
N GLN A 10 -14.26 -3.36 22.85
CA GLN A 10 -13.34 -3.74 23.92
C GLN A 10 -12.39 -4.86 23.46
N ASP A 11 -12.94 -5.96 22.93
CA ASP A 11 -12.16 -7.12 22.48
C ASP A 11 -11.14 -6.75 21.37
N VAL A 12 -11.51 -5.81 20.48
CA VAL A 12 -10.59 -5.30 19.43
C VAL A 12 -9.54 -4.38 20.05
N ASN A 13 -9.94 -3.47 20.94
CA ASN A 13 -9.04 -2.51 21.58
C ASN A 13 -7.97 -3.17 22.47
N GLU A 14 -8.25 -4.34 23.05
CA GLU A 14 -7.23 -5.14 23.77
C GLU A 14 -6.02 -5.49 22.90
N LYS A 15 -6.20 -5.52 21.58
CA LYS A 15 -5.16 -5.83 20.59
C LYS A 15 -4.64 -4.57 19.89
N CYS A 16 -5.26 -3.42 20.11
CA CYS A 16 -4.88 -2.17 19.48
C CYS A 16 -3.61 -1.56 20.12
N PRO A 17 -2.76 -0.88 19.32
CA PRO A 17 -2.90 -0.68 17.88
C PRO A 17 -2.57 -1.95 17.08
N ILE A 18 -3.38 -2.24 16.05
CA ILE A 18 -3.18 -3.39 15.15
C ILE A 18 -2.66 -2.86 13.80
N ILE A 19 -1.53 -3.39 13.33
CA ILE A 19 -1.07 -3.17 11.94
C ILE A 19 -1.90 -4.07 11.03
N ILE A 20 -2.78 -3.47 10.22
CA ILE A 20 -3.66 -4.20 9.29
C ILE A 20 -2.85 -4.62 8.07
N ASP A 21 -2.04 -3.68 7.55
CA ASP A 21 -1.08 -3.91 6.48
C ASP A 21 0.10 -2.93 6.59
N GLN A 22 1.00 -2.95 5.61
CA GLN A 22 2.21 -2.10 5.59
C GLN A 22 1.92 -0.59 5.60
N THR A 23 0.70 -0.17 5.29
CA THR A 23 0.27 1.23 5.10
C THR A 23 -0.85 1.65 6.04
N ILE A 24 -1.53 0.73 6.74
CA ILE A 24 -2.70 1.02 7.56
C ILE A 24 -2.56 0.40 8.95
N ARG A 25 -2.78 1.23 9.97
CA ARG A 25 -2.87 0.82 11.37
C ARG A 25 -4.25 1.16 11.92
N LEU A 26 -4.91 0.19 12.55
CA LEU A 26 -6.10 0.42 13.36
C LEU A 26 -5.65 0.84 14.76
N ASP A 27 -5.91 2.10 15.12
CA ASP A 27 -5.53 2.66 16.42
C ASP A 27 -6.50 2.26 17.52
N SER A 28 -7.81 2.29 17.23
CA SER A 28 -8.86 1.93 18.18
C SER A 28 -10.21 1.76 17.50
N CYS A 29 -11.14 1.17 18.22
CA CYS A 29 -12.57 1.12 17.92
C CYS A 29 -13.36 1.76 19.05
N GLU A 30 -14.50 2.35 18.73
CA GLU A 30 -15.45 2.84 19.72
C GLU A 30 -16.88 2.66 19.23
N VAL A 31 -17.84 2.75 20.15
CA VAL A 31 -19.26 2.62 19.82
C VAL A 31 -19.95 3.93 20.14
N LEU A 32 -20.56 4.51 19.12
CA LEU A 32 -21.38 5.70 19.23
C LEU A 32 -22.87 5.30 19.40
N PRO A 33 -23.78 6.25 19.67
CA PRO A 33 -25.22 5.98 19.68
C PRO A 33 -25.74 5.35 18.38
N ASP A 34 -26.96 4.84 18.43
CA ASP A 34 -27.67 4.27 17.27
C ASP A 34 -26.95 3.09 16.60
N ASN A 35 -26.37 2.21 17.42
CA ASN A 35 -25.63 1.03 16.98
C ASN A 35 -24.53 1.37 15.97
N THR A 36 -23.79 2.44 16.23
CA THR A 36 -22.74 2.92 15.33
C THR A 36 -21.38 2.44 15.80
N PHE A 37 -20.70 1.62 15.00
CA PHE A 37 -19.35 1.15 15.27
C PHE A 37 -18.34 2.02 14.54
N GLN A 38 -17.46 2.70 15.28
CA GLN A 38 -16.43 3.55 14.73
C GLN A 38 -15.06 2.86 14.78
N TYR A 39 -14.35 2.89 13.65
CA TYR A 39 -12.94 2.53 13.53
C TYR A 39 -12.09 3.79 13.40
N ASN A 40 -11.01 3.87 14.16
CA ASN A 40 -10.03 4.94 14.12
C ASN A 40 -8.74 4.43 13.47
N TYR A 41 -8.46 4.86 12.25
CA TYR A 41 -7.30 4.42 11.45
C TYR A 41 -6.24 5.50 11.32
N THR A 42 -4.98 5.09 11.41
CA THR A 42 -3.82 5.85 10.93
C THR A 42 -3.33 5.25 9.62
N PHE A 43 -3.25 6.07 8.58
CA PHE A 43 -2.57 5.75 7.33
C PHE A 43 -1.11 6.19 7.43
N LEU A 44 -0.21 5.21 7.34
CA LEU A 44 1.24 5.38 7.44
C LEU A 44 1.78 5.86 6.10
N PHE A 45 2.85 6.66 6.13
CA PHE A 45 3.55 7.14 4.93
C PHE A 45 2.70 7.99 3.97
N ILE A 46 1.58 8.51 4.48
CA ILE A 46 0.71 9.46 3.79
C ILE A 46 0.88 10.84 4.41
N ASP A 47 0.86 11.88 3.58
CA ASP A 47 0.76 13.27 4.02
C ASP A 47 -0.62 13.81 3.64
N ALA A 48 -1.50 13.99 4.62
CA ALA A 48 -2.86 14.45 4.39
C ALA A 48 -2.96 15.89 3.87
N THR A 49 -1.84 16.62 3.76
CA THR A 49 -1.77 17.92 3.06
C THR A 49 -1.68 17.78 1.55
N LYS A 50 -1.25 16.61 1.06
CA LYS A 50 -0.91 16.38 -0.36
C LYS A 50 -1.93 15.52 -1.11
N ILE A 51 -3.01 15.14 -0.45
CA ILE A 51 -4.06 14.27 -1.00
C ILE A 51 -5.35 15.07 -1.19
N ASP A 52 -6.07 14.79 -2.29
CA ASP A 52 -7.45 15.24 -2.45
C ASP A 52 -8.35 14.42 -1.51
N ARG A 53 -8.97 15.10 -0.56
CA ARG A 53 -9.78 14.45 0.48
C ARG A 53 -11.16 14.02 -0.01
N GLU A 54 -11.70 14.68 -1.03
CA GLU A 54 -12.94 14.25 -1.67
C GLU A 54 -12.64 13.01 -2.52
N GLU A 55 -11.59 13.11 -3.35
CA GLU A 55 -10.74 12.02 -3.86
C GLU A 55 -10.82 10.73 -3.02
N PHE A 56 -10.09 10.80 -1.91
CA PHE A 56 -9.91 9.73 -0.95
C PHE A 56 -11.23 9.21 -0.37
N LYS A 57 -12.19 10.08 -0.07
CA LYS A 57 -13.47 9.66 0.54
C LYS A 57 -14.34 8.88 -0.45
N GLU A 58 -14.39 9.30 -1.71
CA GLU A 58 -15.14 8.58 -2.73
C GLU A 58 -14.56 7.18 -2.94
N GLU A 59 -13.24 7.08 -3.16
CA GLU A 59 -12.55 5.80 -3.33
C GLU A 59 -12.71 4.87 -2.12
N MET A 60 -12.53 5.41 -0.91
CA MET A 60 -12.64 4.61 0.29
C MET A 60 -14.06 4.14 0.54
N LYS A 61 -15.08 4.94 0.18
CA LYS A 61 -16.48 4.53 0.35
C LYS A 61 -16.77 3.25 -0.42
N ASP A 62 -16.33 3.17 -1.68
CA ASP A 62 -16.57 1.99 -2.54
C ASP A 62 -15.90 0.72 -1.98
N VAL A 63 -14.64 0.82 -1.56
CA VAL A 63 -13.89 -0.31 -0.97
C VAL A 63 -14.54 -0.80 0.32
N LEU A 64 -14.97 0.13 1.18
CA LEU A 64 -15.60 -0.19 2.45
C LEU A 64 -16.98 -0.84 2.25
N LEU A 65 -17.77 -0.34 1.29
CA LEU A 65 -19.05 -0.94 0.90
C LEU A 65 -18.86 -2.36 0.39
N PHE A 66 -17.85 -2.60 -0.45
CA PHE A 66 -17.57 -3.93 -0.98
C PHE A 66 -17.22 -4.90 0.14
N ASN A 67 -16.35 -4.48 1.07
CA ASN A 67 -15.97 -5.29 2.23
C ASN A 67 -17.18 -5.60 3.11
N LEU A 68 -18.05 -4.61 3.38
CA LEU A 68 -19.26 -4.82 4.18
C LEU A 68 -20.26 -5.80 3.50
N GLN A 69 -20.33 -5.82 2.18
CA GLN A 69 -21.20 -6.72 1.42
C GLN A 69 -20.65 -8.14 1.30
N ASN A 70 -19.33 -8.32 1.28
CA ASN A 70 -18.69 -9.59 0.91
C ASN A 70 -17.91 -10.27 2.05
N ASN A 71 -17.78 -9.63 3.22
CA ASN A 71 -17.06 -10.20 4.36
C ASN A 71 -18.00 -10.93 5.33
N GLU A 72 -17.90 -12.26 5.36
CA GLU A 72 -18.70 -13.12 6.25
C GLU A 72 -18.52 -12.78 7.74
N GLU A 73 -17.38 -12.24 8.17
CA GLU A 73 -17.18 -11.81 9.56
C GLU A 73 -18.00 -10.57 9.94
N LEU A 74 -18.33 -9.74 8.95
CA LEU A 74 -19.11 -8.50 9.14
C LEU A 74 -20.60 -8.70 8.88
N LYS A 75 -20.98 -9.80 8.24
CA LYS A 75 -22.36 -10.14 7.85
C LYS A 75 -23.37 -10.02 9.01
N ARG A 76 -23.00 -10.52 10.18
CA ARG A 76 -23.87 -10.43 11.36
C ARG A 76 -24.14 -8.99 11.78
N LEU A 77 -23.17 -8.09 11.60
CA LEU A 77 -23.32 -6.67 11.93
C LEU A 77 -24.17 -5.96 10.87
N THR A 78 -23.95 -6.26 9.58
CA THR A 78 -24.74 -5.66 8.48
C THR A 78 -26.20 -6.14 8.49
N GLU A 79 -26.48 -7.40 8.84
CA GLU A 79 -27.84 -7.93 9.05
C GLU A 79 -28.59 -7.29 10.23
N LYS A 80 -27.87 -6.64 11.15
CA LYS A 80 -28.42 -5.97 12.34
C LYS A 80 -28.47 -4.45 12.21
N ASP A 81 -28.34 -3.93 11.00
CA ASP A 81 -28.48 -2.52 10.67
C ASP A 81 -27.52 -1.63 11.48
N VAL A 82 -26.29 -2.14 11.69
CA VAL A 82 -25.20 -1.38 12.32
C VAL A 82 -24.74 -0.28 11.38
N ASN A 83 -24.53 0.92 11.91
CA ASN A 83 -23.86 2.01 11.21
C ASN A 83 -22.35 1.88 11.39
N PHE A 84 -21.58 2.22 10.37
CA PHE A 84 -20.12 2.18 10.42
C PHE A 84 -19.53 3.57 10.21
N VAL A 85 -18.61 3.97 11.10
CA VAL A 85 -17.85 5.21 10.96
C VAL A 85 -16.37 4.88 10.81
N TYR A 86 -15.72 5.51 9.84
CA TYR A 86 -14.29 5.32 9.57
C TYR A 86 -13.61 6.67 9.71
N CYS A 87 -12.86 6.86 10.79
CA CYS A 87 -12.07 8.06 11.06
C CYS A 87 -10.63 7.82 10.63
N CYS A 88 -10.21 8.45 9.55
CA CYS A 88 -8.89 8.25 8.94
C CYS A 88 -8.03 9.50 9.15
N LYS A 89 -6.81 9.32 9.65
CA LYS A 89 -5.78 10.36 9.78
C LYS A 89 -4.43 9.87 9.25
N ASP A 90 -3.52 10.79 8.95
CA ASP A 90 -2.14 10.44 8.66
C ASP A 90 -1.32 10.18 9.94
N GLU A 91 -0.06 9.76 9.79
CA GLU A 91 0.85 9.46 10.90
C GLU A 91 1.15 10.65 11.81
N ASN A 92 0.96 11.88 11.31
CA ASN A 92 1.12 13.12 12.08
C ASN A 92 -0.19 13.55 12.75
N GLY A 93 -1.26 12.74 12.63
CA GLY A 93 -2.56 12.99 13.22
C GLY A 93 -3.46 13.94 12.42
N LYS A 94 -3.06 14.34 11.20
CA LYS A 94 -3.89 15.22 10.37
C LYS A 94 -5.01 14.42 9.71
N PRO A 95 -6.27 14.91 9.73
CA PRO A 95 -7.40 14.14 9.20
C PRO A 95 -7.30 13.98 7.67
N LEU A 96 -7.50 12.75 7.22
CA LEU A 96 -7.69 12.39 5.81
C LEU A 96 -9.17 12.42 5.44
N GLY A 97 -10.01 11.84 6.29
CA GLY A 97 -11.45 11.80 6.07
C GLY A 97 -12.19 11.14 7.21
N ARG A 98 -13.49 11.39 7.27
CA ARG A 98 -14.44 10.69 8.12
C ARG A 98 -15.58 10.19 7.24
N LEU A 99 -15.69 8.87 7.08
CA LEU A 99 -16.77 8.26 6.32
C LEU A 99 -17.84 7.71 7.26
N THR A 100 -19.09 7.81 6.85
CA THR A 100 -20.22 7.18 7.53
C THR A 100 -20.94 6.32 6.52
N ILE A 101 -21.10 5.05 6.84
CA ILE A 101 -21.78 4.05 6.01
C ILE A 101 -22.95 3.51 6.80
N THR A 102 -24.14 3.70 6.25
CA THR A 102 -25.42 3.34 6.85
C THR A 102 -25.94 2.03 6.25
N PRO A 103 -26.95 1.40 6.89
CA PRO A 103 -27.66 0.26 6.30
C PRO A 103 -28.20 0.52 4.90
N GLU A 104 -28.61 1.74 4.60
CA GLU A 104 -29.06 2.10 3.25
C GLU A 104 -27.90 2.01 2.24
N ASP A 105 -26.69 2.45 2.60
CA ASP A 105 -25.55 2.41 1.70
C ASP A 105 -25.14 0.96 1.34
N TYR A 106 -24.97 0.07 2.33
CA TYR A 106 -24.44 -1.28 2.07
C TYR A 106 -25.49 -2.33 1.68
N LYS A 107 -26.79 -2.08 1.88
CA LYS A 107 -27.85 -2.98 1.36
C LYS A 107 -28.10 -2.81 -0.14
N ASN A 108 -27.62 -1.71 -0.73
CA ASN A 108 -27.67 -1.50 -2.17
C ASN A 108 -26.49 -2.24 -2.82
N PRO A 109 -26.73 -3.25 -3.68
CA PRO A 109 -25.64 -3.99 -4.32
C PRO A 109 -24.72 -3.04 -5.07
N ILE A 110 -23.44 -3.07 -4.73
CA ILE A 110 -22.44 -2.40 -5.55
C ILE A 110 -21.84 -3.42 -6.51
N ASN A 111 -21.46 -2.96 -7.70
CA ASN A 111 -20.56 -3.77 -8.51
C ASN A 111 -19.27 -3.97 -7.72
N ASP A 112 -18.58 -5.09 -7.93
CA ASP A 112 -17.17 -5.21 -7.55
C ASP A 112 -16.52 -3.88 -7.96
N PRO A 113 -16.08 -3.04 -7.00
CA PRO A 113 -15.34 -1.88 -7.36
C PRO A 113 -14.12 -2.51 -8.00
N LYS A 114 -14.09 -2.55 -9.35
CA LYS A 114 -12.88 -2.78 -10.13
C LYS A 114 -11.85 -2.08 -9.30
N LEU A 115 -10.92 -2.82 -8.69
CA LEU A 115 -9.84 -2.24 -7.92
C LEU A 115 -9.34 -1.13 -8.84
N ARG A 116 -9.79 0.10 -8.62
CA ARG A 116 -9.39 1.25 -9.40
C ARG A 116 -8.07 1.44 -8.74
N GLU A 117 -7.09 0.79 -9.35
CA GLU A 117 -5.74 0.56 -8.85
C GLU A 117 -5.39 1.76 -7.99
N ARG A 118 -5.31 1.57 -6.66
CA ARG A 118 -5.04 2.61 -5.64
C ARG A 118 -4.55 3.88 -6.30
N HIS A 119 -5.41 4.87 -6.52
CA HIS A 119 -5.29 5.86 -7.59
C HIS A 119 -3.84 6.31 -7.82
N LEU A 120 -3.14 5.57 -8.67
CA LEU A 120 -2.26 6.13 -9.66
C LEU A 120 -3.28 6.67 -10.64
N GLY A 121 -3.78 7.89 -10.33
CA GLY A 121 -4.97 8.43 -10.99
C GLY A 121 -4.83 8.30 -12.51
N ASN A 122 -5.92 8.46 -13.24
CA ASN A 122 -5.96 8.47 -14.71
C ASN A 122 -4.99 9.48 -15.40
N GLY A 123 -4.00 10.03 -14.71
CA GLY A 123 -2.85 10.70 -15.24
C GLY A 123 -1.85 9.74 -15.92
N ASN A 124 -1.20 10.31 -16.93
CA ASN A 124 -0.02 9.79 -17.62
C ASN A 124 0.92 9.01 -16.65
N VAL A 125 1.24 7.76 -16.98
CA VAL A 125 2.17 6.89 -16.24
C VAL A 125 3.50 7.58 -15.90
N GLU A 126 3.95 8.54 -16.71
CA GLU A 126 5.14 9.34 -16.39
C GLU A 126 4.97 10.21 -15.13
N LYS A 127 3.76 10.74 -14.88
CA LYS A 127 3.45 11.51 -13.66
C LYS A 127 3.43 10.60 -12.44
N VAL A 128 2.88 9.41 -12.60
CA VAL A 128 2.90 8.34 -11.60
C VAL A 128 4.34 8.00 -11.21
N LEU A 129 5.19 7.69 -12.20
CA LEU A 129 6.60 7.38 -11.98
C LEU A 129 7.34 8.53 -11.28
N LYS A 130 7.07 9.78 -11.66
CA LYS A 130 7.66 10.97 -11.01
C LYS A 130 7.25 11.09 -9.54
N GLU A 131 5.98 10.86 -9.20
CA GLU A 131 5.54 10.89 -7.80
C GLU A 131 6.05 9.70 -7.00
N MET A 132 6.13 8.50 -7.60
CA MET A 132 6.79 7.34 -6.97
C MET A 132 8.25 7.66 -6.63
N VAL A 133 9.03 8.14 -7.61
CA VAL A 133 10.42 8.55 -7.41
C VAL A 133 10.54 9.58 -6.29
N LYS A 134 9.70 10.62 -6.30
CA LYS A 134 9.71 11.68 -5.29
C LYS A 134 9.39 11.15 -3.89
N LYS A 135 8.40 10.27 -3.75
CA LYS A 135 8.03 9.64 -2.47
C LYS A 135 9.15 8.71 -1.99
N THR A 136 9.66 7.84 -2.84
CA THR A 136 10.78 6.94 -2.51
C THR A 136 11.98 7.75 -2.05
N LYS A 137 12.39 8.80 -2.78
CA LYS A 137 13.54 9.65 -2.42
C LYS A 137 13.42 10.30 -1.04
N GLN A 138 12.20 10.60 -0.56
CA GLN A 138 11.99 11.17 0.78
C GLN A 138 12.32 10.18 1.90
N GLN A 139 12.37 8.89 1.60
CA GLN A 139 12.58 7.80 2.56
C GLN A 139 13.96 7.16 2.42
N LEU A 140 14.81 7.64 1.51
CA LEU A 140 16.14 7.10 1.28
C LEU A 140 17.16 7.62 2.32
N PRO A 141 18.17 6.80 2.67
CA PRO A 141 18.33 5.40 2.28
C PRO A 141 17.33 4.47 2.99
N LEU A 142 16.73 3.54 2.24
CA LEU A 142 15.87 2.51 2.83
C LEU A 142 16.73 1.27 3.13
N PHE A 143 16.64 0.75 4.34
CA PHE A 143 17.36 -0.44 4.76
C PHE A 143 16.40 -1.61 4.92
N THR A 144 16.75 -2.75 4.34
CA THR A 144 16.05 -4.00 4.62
C THR A 144 16.81 -4.70 5.73
N GLU A 145 16.32 -4.62 6.97
CA GLU A 145 16.96 -5.21 8.15
C GLU A 145 17.32 -6.69 7.91
N GLY A 146 18.53 -7.09 8.30
CA GLY A 146 19.02 -8.46 8.15
C GLY A 146 19.45 -8.88 6.74
N SER A 147 19.16 -8.11 5.68
CA SER A 147 19.49 -8.48 4.29
C SER A 147 20.88 -8.03 3.82
N GLY A 148 21.47 -7.01 4.46
CA GLY A 148 22.68 -6.35 3.94
C GLY A 148 22.45 -5.53 2.67
N ILE A 149 21.20 -5.19 2.36
CA ILE A 149 20.79 -4.43 1.17
C ILE A 149 20.25 -3.06 1.60
N SER A 150 20.66 -2.02 0.88
CA SER A 150 20.12 -0.67 1.04
C SER A 150 19.71 -0.09 -0.29
N LEU A 151 18.46 0.38 -0.41
CA LEU A 151 18.06 1.22 -1.53
C LEU A 151 18.57 2.63 -1.28
N ILE A 152 19.33 3.19 -2.23
CA ILE A 152 20.03 4.47 -2.05
C ILE A 152 19.67 5.53 -3.09
N ASP A 153 19.11 5.14 -4.24
CA ASP A 153 18.50 6.08 -5.19
C ASP A 153 17.29 5.43 -5.90
N CYS A 154 16.42 6.27 -6.42
CA CYS A 154 15.30 5.89 -7.28
C CYS A 154 15.12 6.96 -8.34
N LYS A 155 15.08 6.61 -9.62
CA LYS A 155 14.89 7.57 -10.71
C LYS A 155 13.99 6.99 -11.78
N THR A 156 13.49 7.87 -12.65
CA THR A 156 12.69 7.46 -13.80
C THR A 156 13.11 8.21 -15.05
N TYR A 157 13.05 7.52 -16.18
CA TYR A 157 13.30 8.06 -17.51
C TYR A 157 12.48 7.25 -18.52
N GLN A 158 11.85 7.94 -19.48
CA GLN A 158 10.89 7.32 -20.40
C GLN A 158 9.82 6.53 -19.62
N LYS A 159 9.74 5.22 -19.79
CA LYS A 159 8.90 4.29 -19.02
C LYS A 159 9.73 3.32 -18.20
N THR A 160 10.85 3.76 -17.66
CA THR A 160 11.68 2.95 -16.77
C THR A 160 11.65 3.51 -15.37
N LEU A 161 11.42 2.65 -14.38
CA LEU A 161 11.63 2.94 -12.96
C LEU A 161 12.91 2.23 -12.53
N GLU A 162 13.94 3.01 -12.19
CA GLU A 162 15.25 2.48 -11.83
C GLU A 162 15.54 2.70 -10.34
N TYR A 163 15.91 1.62 -9.66
CA TYR A 163 16.32 1.59 -8.27
C TYR A 163 17.83 1.35 -8.18
N THR A 164 18.57 2.24 -7.53
CA THR A 164 19.98 2.00 -7.21
C THR A 164 20.09 1.43 -5.82
N THR A 165 20.63 0.22 -5.74
CA THR A 165 20.71 -0.61 -4.55
C THR A 165 22.17 -0.88 -4.20
N LYS A 166 22.51 -0.73 -2.93
CA LYS A 166 23.85 -1.00 -2.39
C LYS A 166 23.85 -2.30 -1.59
N LEU A 167 24.73 -3.23 -1.98
CA LEU A 167 25.00 -4.47 -1.27
C LEU A 167 26.14 -4.21 -0.27
N LEU A 168 25.78 -4.04 1.01
CA LEU A 168 26.67 -3.55 2.06
C LEU A 168 27.81 -4.51 2.41
N ASN A 169 27.63 -5.80 2.11
CA ASN A 169 28.59 -6.85 2.41
C ASN A 169 29.42 -7.28 1.18
N GLU A 170 29.07 -6.80 -0.01
CA GLU A 170 29.68 -7.22 -1.26
C GLU A 170 30.86 -6.33 -1.66
N ASP A 171 31.79 -6.93 -2.39
CA ASP A 171 32.94 -6.25 -3.00
C ASP A 171 33.05 -6.68 -4.45
N VAL A 172 33.12 -5.72 -5.38
CA VAL A 172 33.15 -6.00 -6.82
C VAL A 172 34.27 -6.96 -7.23
N ALA A 173 35.39 -6.99 -6.49
CA ALA A 173 36.52 -7.86 -6.79
C ALA A 173 36.20 -9.36 -6.66
N ARG A 174 35.13 -9.72 -5.95
CA ARG A 174 34.75 -11.11 -5.65
C ARG A 174 33.30 -11.43 -6.03
N PHE A 175 32.58 -10.46 -6.59
CA PHE A 175 31.17 -10.59 -6.90
C PHE A 175 30.95 -11.31 -8.23
N ASP A 176 30.20 -12.41 -8.20
CA ASP A 176 29.79 -13.12 -9.41
C ASP A 176 28.44 -12.57 -9.90
N SER A 177 28.51 -11.63 -10.85
CA SER A 177 27.30 -11.02 -11.42
C SER A 177 26.43 -12.00 -12.21
N ILE A 178 27.00 -13.07 -12.79
CA ILE A 178 26.24 -14.04 -13.56
C ILE A 178 25.41 -14.90 -12.61
N TYR A 179 26.05 -15.42 -11.56
CA TYR A 179 25.38 -16.19 -10.51
C TYR A 179 24.33 -15.36 -9.75
N PHE A 180 24.68 -14.11 -9.41
CA PHE A 180 23.75 -13.23 -8.72
C PHE A 180 22.49 -12.97 -9.56
N LYS A 181 22.64 -12.63 -10.85
CA LYS A 181 21.50 -12.40 -11.73
C LYS A 181 20.65 -13.65 -11.92
N SER A 182 21.27 -14.83 -12.12
CA SER A 182 20.52 -16.07 -12.34
C SER A 182 19.69 -16.49 -11.14
N THR A 183 20.16 -16.19 -9.92
CA THR A 183 19.46 -16.52 -8.67
C THR A 183 18.44 -15.46 -8.26
N ASN A 184 18.73 -14.17 -8.46
CA ASN A 184 17.87 -13.08 -7.97
C ASN A 184 16.79 -12.66 -8.97
N THR A 185 17.02 -12.77 -10.29
CA THR A 185 16.02 -12.35 -11.30
C THR A 185 14.68 -13.05 -11.09
N PRO A 186 14.61 -14.39 -10.89
CA PRO A 186 13.32 -15.05 -10.64
C PRO A 186 12.62 -14.57 -9.37
N ILE A 187 13.38 -14.29 -8.31
CA ILE A 187 12.85 -13.79 -7.03
C ILE A 187 12.25 -12.39 -7.20
N VAL A 188 12.94 -11.51 -7.92
CA VAL A 188 12.46 -10.16 -8.22
C VAL A 188 11.20 -10.24 -9.07
N VAL A 189 11.19 -11.05 -10.13
CA VAL A 189 10.00 -11.25 -10.98
C VAL A 189 8.80 -11.74 -10.15
N ASP A 190 9.01 -12.76 -9.31
CA ASP A 190 7.95 -13.31 -8.46
C ASP A 190 7.41 -12.27 -7.47
N THR A 191 8.29 -11.47 -6.86
CA THR A 191 7.91 -10.38 -5.96
C THR A 191 7.06 -9.31 -6.68
N LEU A 192 7.42 -8.96 -7.91
CA LEU A 192 6.68 -7.99 -8.71
C LEU A 192 5.29 -8.51 -9.08
N LYS A 193 5.15 -9.78 -9.48
CA LYS A 193 3.86 -10.40 -9.85
C LYS A 193 2.83 -10.41 -8.73
N HIS A 194 3.29 -10.55 -7.48
CA HIS A 194 2.40 -10.59 -6.31
C HIS A 194 2.09 -9.19 -5.74
N ASN A 195 2.55 -8.10 -6.38
CA ASN A 195 2.26 -6.74 -5.97
C ASN A 195 1.23 -6.08 -6.91
N PRO A 196 -0.01 -5.80 -6.46
CA PRO A 196 -1.05 -5.17 -7.28
C PRO A 196 -0.65 -3.80 -7.87
N GLU A 197 0.23 -3.04 -7.22
CA GLU A 197 0.72 -1.75 -7.76
C GLU A 197 1.65 -1.97 -8.97
N MET A 198 2.41 -3.06 -8.97
CA MET A 198 3.31 -3.40 -10.08
C MET A 198 2.52 -3.86 -11.30
N LYS A 199 1.35 -4.47 -11.11
CA LYS A 199 0.46 -4.84 -12.21
C LYS A 199 0.06 -3.63 -13.08
N TYR A 200 -0.33 -2.52 -12.46
CA TYR A 200 -0.61 -1.27 -13.18
C TYR A 200 0.59 -0.83 -14.03
N LEU A 201 1.80 -0.85 -13.45
CA LEU A 201 3.02 -0.45 -14.15
C LEU A 201 3.29 -1.37 -15.36
N ALA A 202 3.12 -2.68 -15.21
CA ALA A 202 3.27 -3.64 -16.30
C ALA A 202 2.26 -3.37 -17.42
N ASP A 203 0.98 -3.22 -17.08
CA ASP A 203 -0.10 -2.96 -18.03
C ASP A 203 0.11 -1.63 -18.80
N HIS A 204 0.88 -0.68 -18.23
CA HIS A 204 1.26 0.59 -18.86
C HIS A 204 2.63 0.58 -19.55
N GLY A 205 3.27 -0.59 -19.64
CA GLY A 205 4.53 -0.79 -20.36
C GLY A 205 5.74 -0.21 -19.65
N VAL A 206 5.76 -0.27 -18.32
CA VAL A 206 6.90 0.19 -17.51
C VAL A 206 7.94 -0.92 -17.38
N THR A 207 9.21 -0.59 -17.55
CA THR A 207 10.34 -1.45 -17.25
C THR A 207 10.83 -1.18 -15.83
N ILE A 208 11.10 -2.22 -15.05
CA ILE A 208 11.73 -2.08 -13.73
C ILE A 208 13.21 -2.43 -13.86
N SER A 209 14.09 -1.54 -13.41
CA SER A 209 15.53 -1.76 -13.43
C SER A 209 16.12 -1.63 -12.03
N TYR A 210 16.98 -2.55 -11.65
CA TYR A 210 17.72 -2.54 -10.40
C TYR A 210 19.21 -2.47 -10.71
N GLU A 211 19.83 -1.34 -10.41
CA GLU A 211 21.28 -1.18 -10.44
C GLU A 211 21.84 -1.59 -9.07
N TYR A 212 22.76 -2.54 -9.04
CA TYR A 212 23.42 -2.99 -7.82
C TYR A 212 24.85 -2.46 -7.75
N LEU A 213 25.19 -1.85 -6.61
CA LEU A 213 26.51 -1.36 -6.27
C LEU A 213 27.08 -2.12 -5.07
N ASP A 214 28.40 -2.21 -5.00
CA ASP A 214 29.11 -2.80 -3.86
C ASP A 214 29.20 -1.83 -2.67
N LYS A 215 29.79 -2.28 -1.56
CA LYS A 215 29.96 -1.46 -0.35
C LYS A 215 30.76 -0.16 -0.58
N ASN A 216 31.53 -0.06 -1.66
CA ASN A 216 32.32 1.09 -2.07
C ASN A 216 31.67 1.90 -3.22
N ASN A 217 30.39 1.66 -3.51
CA ASN A 217 29.62 2.28 -4.60
C ASN A 217 30.13 1.92 -6.01
N LYS A 218 30.86 0.81 -6.17
CA LYS A 218 31.26 0.33 -7.49
C LYS A 218 30.15 -0.51 -8.11
N TYR A 219 29.90 -0.30 -9.39
CA TYR A 219 28.90 -1.08 -10.14
C TYR A 219 29.19 -2.58 -10.07
N LEU A 220 28.18 -3.35 -9.67
CA LEU A 220 28.20 -4.81 -9.67
C LEU A 220 27.48 -5.35 -10.89
N CYS A 221 26.20 -5.03 -11.02
CA CYS A 221 25.36 -5.51 -12.10
C CYS A 221 24.01 -4.78 -12.16
N THR A 222 23.32 -4.89 -13.30
CA THR A 222 21.91 -4.50 -13.43
C THR A 222 21.01 -5.71 -13.69
N ILE A 223 19.87 -5.78 -13.00
CA ILE A 223 18.74 -6.65 -13.34
C ILE A 223 17.66 -5.77 -13.95
N THR A 224 17.19 -6.11 -15.14
CA THR A 224 16.13 -5.38 -15.83
C THR A 224 14.99 -6.35 -16.09
N ILE A 225 13.78 -5.97 -15.68
CA ILE A 225 12.56 -6.72 -15.86
C ILE A 225 11.64 -5.93 -16.80
N LEU A 226 11.33 -6.52 -17.95
CA LEU A 226 10.42 -5.98 -18.94
C LEU A 226 8.96 -6.16 -18.51
N PRO A 227 8.03 -5.29 -18.95
CA PRO A 227 6.62 -5.33 -18.56
C PRO A 227 6.00 -6.74 -18.65
N GLU A 228 6.24 -7.45 -19.75
CA GLU A 228 5.73 -8.78 -20.04
C GLU A 228 6.26 -9.88 -19.09
N GLU A 229 7.38 -9.65 -18.42
CA GLU A 229 7.98 -10.63 -17.51
C GLU A 229 7.27 -10.66 -16.15
N TYR A 230 6.59 -9.55 -15.77
CA TYR A 230 5.94 -9.39 -14.46
C TYR A 230 4.47 -8.94 -14.49
N ALA A 231 3.84 -8.91 -15.68
CA ALA A 231 2.41 -8.62 -15.86
C ALA A 231 1.45 -9.68 -15.28
#